data_AF-A0A357CI63-F1
#
_entry.id   AF-A0A357CI63-F1
#
_cell.length_a   1.000
_cell.length_b   1.000
_cell.length_c   1.000
_cell.angle_alpha   90.00
_cell.angle_beta   90.00
_cell.angle_gamma   90.00
#
_symmetry.space_group_name_H-M   'P 1'
#
loop_
_entity.id
_entity.type
_entity.pdbx_description
1 polymer ?
#
loop_
_entity_poly.entity_id
_entity_poly.type
_entity_poly.pdbx_seq_one_letter_code
_entity_poly.pdbx_strand_id
1 'polypeptide(L)' 'ALHYLFAPLKRARLDYMAQKATEMGASMLRPVITRHTVAERVKIERLLANVVEAAE' A
#
# COMPACT_ATOMS: atom_id res chain seq x y z
N ALA A 1 7.85 -6.56 -14.17
CA ALA A 1 6.71 -6.27 -13.29
C ALA A 1 7.23 -6.13 -11.86
N LEU A 2 7.07 -4.97 -11.22
CA LEU A 2 7.59 -4.72 -9.87
C LEU A 2 6.49 -5.00 -8.83
N HIS A 3 6.76 -5.93 -7.92
CA HIS A 3 5.85 -6.24 -6.82
C HIS A 3 6.32 -5.55 -5.55
N TYR A 4 5.48 -4.71 -4.97
CA TYR A 4 5.79 -3.98 -3.75
C TYR A 4 5.11 -4.62 -2.55
N LEU A 5 5.91 -5.33 -1.74
CA LEU A 5 5.48 -5.95 -0.50
C LEU A 5 5.87 -5.06 0.67
N PHE A 6 4.93 -4.74 1.55
CA PHE A 6 5.19 -3.83 2.68
C PHE A 6 4.49 -4.30 3.95
N ALA A 7 5.13 -4.07 5.09
CA ALA A 7 4.51 -4.22 6.40
C ALA A 7 3.68 -2.96 6.72
N PRO A 8 2.38 -3.08 7.06
CA PRO A 8 1.59 -1.92 7.47
C PRO A 8 2.14 -1.33 8.77
N LEU A 9 2.30 0.00 8.82
CA LEU A 9 2.79 0.70 10.01
C LEU A 9 1.63 1.40 10.73
N LYS A 10 1.64 1.36 12.06
CA LYS A 10 0.61 1.93 12.95
C LYS A 10 0.21 3.37 12.64
N ARG A 11 1.15 4.21 12.20
CA ARG A 11 0.94 5.65 11.93
C ARG A 11 1.38 6.06 10.52
N ALA A 12 1.49 5.11 9.58
CA ALA A 12 1.84 5.46 8.21
C ALA A 12 0.64 5.91 7.40
N ARG A 13 0.89 6.89 6.53
CA ARG A 13 -0.03 7.29 5.46
C ARG A 13 -0.02 6.23 4.36
N LEU A 14 -0.76 5.13 4.56
CA LEU A 14 -0.90 4.07 3.56
C LEU A 14 -1.37 4.60 2.21
N ASP A 15 -2.16 5.69 2.19
CA ASP A 15 -2.60 6.34 0.95
C ASP A 15 -1.43 6.95 0.18
N TYR A 16 -0.54 7.67 0.88
CA TYR A 16 0.64 8.27 0.26
C TYR A 16 1.56 7.19 -0.31
N MET A 17 1.74 6.10 0.44
CA MET A 17 2.51 4.95 -0.03
C MET A 17 1.86 4.32 -1.28
N ALA A 18 0.54 4.18 -1.29
CA ALA A 18 -0.19 3.61 -2.43
C ALA A 18 -0.01 4.45 -3.70
N GLN A 19 -0.14 5.76 -3.56
CA GLN A 19 0.08 6.72 -4.64
C GLN A 19 1.52 6.65 -5.16
N LYS A 20 2.52 6.76 -4.27
CA LYS A 20 3.93 6.74 -4.70
C LYS A 20 4.37 5.41 -5.27
N ALA A 21 3.91 4.29 -4.74
CA ALA A 21 4.21 3.00 -5.34
C ALA A 21 3.63 2.89 -6.77
N THR A 22 2.44 3.45 -6.99
CA THR A 22 1.79 3.47 -8.30
C THR A 22 2.54 4.38 -9.29
N GLU A 23 2.86 5.62 -8.91
CA GLU A 23 3.66 6.56 -9.72
C GLU A 23 5.03 5.98 -10.11
N MET A 24 5.63 5.16 -9.24
CA MET A 24 6.93 4.52 -9.46
C MET A 24 6.83 3.23 -10.31
N GLY A 25 5.64 2.86 -10.78
CA GLY A 25 5.44 1.72 -11.69
C GLY A 25 5.32 0.36 -11.00
N ALA A 26 4.91 0.31 -9.72
CA ALA A 26 4.59 -0.95 -9.07
C ALA A 26 3.35 -1.60 -9.73
N SER A 27 3.48 -2.85 -10.17
CA SER A 27 2.39 -3.61 -10.79
C SER A 27 1.52 -4.34 -9.78
N MET A 28 1.97 -4.44 -8.52
CA MET A 28 1.20 -5.03 -7.42
C MET A 28 1.63 -4.41 -6.09
N LEU A 29 0.64 -4.02 -5.28
CA LEU A 29 0.84 -3.59 -3.89
C LEU A 29 0.29 -4.68 -2.96
N ARG A 30 1.15 -5.27 -2.12
CA ARG A 30 0.77 -6.36 -1.22
C ARG A 30 1.13 -6.04 0.23
N PRO A 31 0.15 -5.74 1.09
CA PRO A 31 0.37 -5.68 2.54
C PRO A 31 0.77 -7.06 3.06
N VAL A 32 1.81 -7.14 3.88
CA VAL A 32 2.30 -8.39 4.51
C VAL A 32 2.35 -8.21 6.02
N ILE A 33 1.73 -9.14 6.75
CA ILE A 33 1.84 -9.18 8.21
C ILE A 33 3.10 -9.95 8.58
N THR A 34 3.96 -9.34 9.38
CA THR A 34 5.24 -9.88 9.86
C THR A 34 5.23 -9.96 11.38
N ARG A 35 6.25 -10.61 11.96
CA ARG A 35 6.39 -10.79 13.42
C ARG A 35 6.27 -9.49 14.24
N HIS A 36 6.70 -8.37 13.66
CA HIS A 36 6.73 -7.06 14.33
C HIS A 36 5.75 -6.05 13.72
N THR A 37 4.83 -6.51 12.88
CA THR A 37 3.80 -5.65 12.29
C THR A 37 2.83 -5.19 13.39
N VAL A 38 2.95 -3.93 13.79
CA VAL A 38 2.00 -3.27 14.67
C VAL A 38 0.95 -2.58 13.80
N ALA A 39 0.05 -3.37 13.21
CA ALA A 39 -0.92 -2.88 12.26
C ALA A 39 -2.31 -2.69 12.86
N GLU A 40 -2.95 -1.58 12.49
CA GLU A 40 -4.42 -1.48 12.47
C GLU A 40 -4.94 -2.14 11.17
N ARG A 41 -6.22 -2.51 11.14
CA ARG A 41 -6.85 -3.20 9.99
C ARG A 41 -6.58 -2.43 8.69
N VAL A 42 -5.97 -3.10 7.71
CA VAL A 42 -5.74 -2.53 6.38
C VAL A 42 -7.08 -2.42 5.65
N LYS A 43 -7.48 -1.20 5.28
CA LYS A 43 -8.70 -0.94 4.48
C LYS A 43 -8.38 -1.10 2.99
N ILE A 44 -8.54 -2.32 2.48
CA ILE A 44 -8.17 -2.68 1.11
C ILE A 44 -8.91 -1.83 0.07
N GLU A 45 -10.20 -1.54 0.28
CA GLU A 45 -11.00 -0.70 -0.63
C GLU A 45 -10.43 0.71 -0.77
N ARG A 46 -9.99 1.32 0.34
CA ARG A 46 -9.34 2.63 0.34
C ARG A 46 -7.99 2.59 -0.38
N LEU A 47 -7.21 1.53 -0.14
CA LEU A 47 -5.95 1.30 -0.85
C LEU A 47 -6.17 1.22 -2.36
N LEU A 48 -7.19 0.48 -2.80
CA LEU A 48 -7.54 0.36 -4.21
C LEU A 48 -7.96 1.70 -4.80
N ALA A 49 -8.80 2.47 -4.11
CA ALA A 49 -9.22 3.80 -4.56
C ALA A 49 -8.03 4.73 -4.81
N ASN A 50 -7.05 4.78 -3.89
CA ASN A 50 -5.85 5.61 -4.07
C ASN A 50 -4.96 5.13 -5.23
N VAL A 51 -4.89 3.81 -5.49
CA VAL A 51 -4.13 3.25 -6.62
C VAL A 51 -4.78 3.63 -7.94
N VAL A 52 -6.11 3.54 -8.04
CA VAL A 52 -6.86 3.94 -9.23
C VAL A 52 -6.67 5.43 -9.50
N GLU A 53 -6.88 6.28 -8.49
CA GLU A 53 -6.68 7.73 -8.60
C GLU A 53 -5.25 8.09 -9.02
N ALA A 54 -4.24 7.37 -8.52
CA ALA A 54 -2.85 7.61 -8.89
C ALA A 54 -2.45 7.07 -10.28
N ALA A 55 -3.29 6.24 -10.89
CA ALA A 55 -3.05 5.65 -12.22
C ALA A 55 -3.80 6.37 -13.35
N GLU A 56 -4.82 7.18 -13.01
CA GLU A 56 -5.51 8.12 -13.92
C GLU A 56 -4.65 9.34 -14.25
#